data_AF-A0A8H7NKP0-F1
#
_entry.id   AF-A0A8H7NKP0-F1
#
_cell.length_a   1.000
_cell.length_b   1.000
_cell.length_c   1.000
_cell.angle_alpha   90.00
_cell.angle_beta   90.00
_cell.angle_gamma   90.00
#
_symmetry.space_group_name_H-M   'P 1'
#
loop_
_entity.id
_entity.type
_entity.pdbx_description
1 polymer ?
#
loop_
_entity_poly.entity_id
_entity_poly.type
_entity_poly.pdbx_seq_one_letter_code
_entity_poly.pdbx_strand_id
1 'polypeptide(L)'
;MANVAAPTQLHNKTIALLIAHPDDEAMFFAPTVLALSRKETGNRVKILCLSSGDAEGLGETRKKELVKSGLLLGLKSESDVMVIDNPALFPDSMTTHWDTDEISSLLRTTFMTSQSSSGSPKPTIDVLITFDPKGISSHPNHISLFHGARAFISSLTQPGSGADRAVSLYTLTTVGMARKYAGVFDRLFTPLLVRGGMGSHGHVMPSSLVFMHGLGQGGWRTAREAMTAAHVSQMRWFRYGWITLSRYMFINTLELEEVK
;
A
#
# COMPACT_ATOMS: atom_id res chain seq x y z
N MET A 1 -14.48 -17.39 -10.81
CA MET A 1 -14.65 -16.30 -9.83
C MET A 1 -14.13 -15.01 -10.46
N ALA A 2 -14.93 -13.95 -10.47
CA ALA A 2 -14.60 -12.69 -11.15
C ALA A 2 -13.76 -11.79 -10.24
N ASN A 3 -12.85 -11.02 -10.85
CA ASN A 3 -12.12 -9.98 -10.14
C ASN A 3 -13.01 -8.74 -10.00
N VAL A 4 -12.93 -8.04 -8.87
CA VAL A 4 -13.51 -6.70 -8.74
C VAL A 4 -12.62 -5.71 -9.48
N ALA A 5 -13.23 -4.84 -10.28
CA ALA A 5 -12.52 -3.79 -11.00
C ALA A 5 -12.35 -2.56 -10.11
N ALA A 6 -11.29 -1.79 -10.34
CA ALA A 6 -11.13 -0.50 -9.66
C ALA A 6 -12.23 0.48 -10.11
N PRO A 7 -12.83 1.25 -9.19
CA PRO A 7 -13.80 2.27 -9.54
C PRO A 7 -13.19 3.33 -10.46
N THR A 8 -14.00 3.93 -11.33
CA THR A 8 -13.54 4.86 -12.39
C THR A 8 -12.84 6.10 -11.85
N GLN A 9 -13.13 6.52 -10.61
CA GLN A 9 -12.46 7.59 -9.90
C GLN A 9 -10.95 7.32 -9.70
N LEU A 10 -10.55 6.04 -9.69
CA LEU A 10 -9.16 5.60 -9.59
C LEU A 10 -8.54 5.27 -10.94
N HIS A 11 -9.08 5.74 -12.06
CA HIS A 11 -8.49 5.55 -13.39
C HIS A 11 -7.62 6.75 -13.77
N ASN A 12 -6.60 6.49 -14.60
CA ASN A 12 -5.61 7.45 -15.07
C ASN A 12 -4.92 8.21 -13.92
N LYS A 13 -4.63 7.49 -12.83
CA LYS A 13 -3.97 8.03 -11.63
C LYS A 13 -2.53 7.56 -11.50
N THR A 14 -1.70 8.40 -10.88
CA THR A 14 -0.42 7.96 -10.29
C THR A 14 -0.65 7.62 -8.82
N ILE A 15 -0.43 6.36 -8.47
CA ILE A 15 -0.75 5.81 -7.15
C ILE A 15 0.54 5.33 -6.49
N ALA A 16 0.85 5.82 -5.29
CA ALA A 16 1.96 5.33 -4.48
C ALA A 16 1.46 4.39 -3.39
N LEU A 17 2.03 3.19 -3.35
CA LEU A 17 1.91 2.26 -2.24
C LEU A 17 3.12 2.45 -1.33
N LEU A 18 2.88 2.88 -0.09
CA LEU A 18 3.90 3.07 0.93
C LEU A 18 3.90 1.87 1.89
N ILE A 19 5.02 1.14 1.90
CA ILE A 19 5.23 -0.08 2.70
C ILE A 19 6.47 0.04 3.58
N ALA A 20 6.56 -0.82 4.59
CA ALA A 20 7.65 -0.77 5.56
C ALA A 20 8.78 -1.68 5.07
N HIS A 21 8.43 -2.88 4.62
CA HIS A 21 9.37 -3.96 4.33
C HIS A 21 9.15 -4.56 2.94
N PRO A 22 10.22 -5.08 2.32
CA PRO A 22 10.09 -5.95 1.17
C PRO A 22 9.24 -7.16 1.53
N ASP A 23 8.17 -7.44 0.78
CA ASP A 23 7.15 -8.50 0.94
C ASP A 23 5.75 -8.00 1.32
N ASP A 24 5.64 -6.81 1.92
CA ASP A 24 4.38 -6.23 2.35
C ASP A 24 3.39 -6.12 1.18
N GLU A 25 3.89 -5.77 -0.01
CA GLU A 25 3.10 -5.60 -1.22
C GLU A 25 2.44 -6.92 -1.66
N ALA A 26 3.12 -8.05 -1.46
CA ALA A 26 2.63 -9.37 -1.83
C ALA A 26 1.78 -9.99 -0.70
N MET A 27 2.16 -9.77 0.55
CA MET A 27 1.54 -10.38 1.73
C MET A 27 0.24 -9.68 2.15
N PHE A 28 0.13 -8.37 1.91
CA PHE A 28 -0.99 -7.56 2.37
C PHE A 28 -1.76 -6.86 1.24
N PHE A 29 -1.06 -6.41 0.20
CA PHE A 29 -1.64 -5.51 -0.82
C PHE A 29 -1.85 -6.14 -2.20
N ALA A 30 -1.57 -7.43 -2.39
CA ALA A 30 -1.63 -8.05 -3.72
C ALA A 30 -3.00 -7.85 -4.43
N PRO A 31 -4.17 -7.99 -3.77
CA PRO A 31 -5.45 -7.66 -4.38
C PRO A 31 -5.56 -6.21 -4.88
N THR A 32 -5.06 -5.26 -4.09
CA THR A 32 -5.04 -3.83 -4.43
C THR A 32 -4.13 -3.57 -5.62
N VAL A 33 -2.87 -4.03 -5.57
CA VAL A 33 -1.88 -3.78 -6.63
C VAL A 33 -2.33 -4.40 -7.94
N LEU A 34 -2.78 -5.67 -7.93
CA LEU A 34 -3.27 -6.35 -9.14
C LEU A 34 -4.49 -5.67 -9.76
N ALA A 35 -5.38 -5.09 -8.94
CA ALA A 35 -6.56 -4.39 -9.44
C ALA A 35 -6.21 -3.01 -10.03
N LEU A 36 -5.31 -2.26 -9.37
CA LEU A 36 -4.94 -0.91 -9.77
C LEU A 36 -3.98 -0.91 -10.96
N SER A 37 -3.11 -1.91 -11.10
CA SER A 37 -2.11 -2.02 -12.16
C SER A 37 -2.64 -2.54 -13.50
N ARG A 38 -3.94 -2.87 -13.60
CA ARG A 38 -4.52 -3.36 -14.87
C ARG A 38 -4.40 -2.31 -15.97
N LYS A 39 -4.19 -2.75 -17.21
CA LYS A 39 -4.01 -1.84 -18.35
C LYS A 39 -5.22 -0.94 -18.57
N GLU A 40 -6.42 -1.45 -18.33
CA GLU A 40 -7.68 -0.75 -18.56
C GLU A 40 -7.91 0.41 -17.59
N THR A 41 -7.23 0.44 -16.44
CA THR A 41 -7.33 1.57 -15.50
C THR A 41 -6.49 2.76 -15.94
N GLY A 42 -5.51 2.57 -16.83
CA GLY A 42 -4.57 3.62 -17.23
C GLY A 42 -3.63 4.08 -16.11
N ASN A 43 -3.62 3.41 -14.95
CA ASN A 43 -2.85 3.86 -13.79
C ASN A 43 -1.34 3.65 -13.94
N ARG A 44 -0.59 4.39 -13.14
CA ARG A 44 0.81 4.13 -12.82
C ARG A 44 0.94 3.87 -11.33
N VAL A 45 1.14 2.62 -10.95
CA VAL A 45 1.35 2.21 -9.56
C VAL A 45 2.85 2.23 -9.26
N LYS A 46 3.22 2.84 -8.14
CA LYS A 46 4.57 2.92 -7.61
C LYS A 46 4.62 2.31 -6.22
N ILE A 47 5.75 1.77 -5.81
CA ILE A 47 6.01 1.26 -4.46
C ILE A 47 7.16 2.06 -3.86
N LEU A 48 6.94 2.63 -2.68
CA LEU A 48 7.97 3.21 -1.82
C LEU A 48 8.09 2.37 -0.55
N CYS A 49 9.24 1.74 -0.36
CA CYS A 49 9.55 0.88 0.79
C CYS A 49 10.57 1.58 1.69
N LEU A 50 10.26 1.79 2.97
CA LEU A 50 11.12 2.61 3.85
C LEU A 50 12.31 1.88 4.47
N SER A 51 12.28 0.55 4.47
CA SER A 51 13.41 -0.28 4.90
C SER A 51 13.77 -1.29 3.83
N SER A 52 15.05 -1.67 3.78
CA SER A 52 15.54 -2.79 2.96
C SER A 52 15.24 -4.15 3.60
N GLY A 53 14.69 -4.19 4.81
CA GLY A 53 14.43 -5.44 5.54
C GLY A 53 15.71 -6.14 5.96
N ASP A 54 16.75 -5.38 6.34
CA ASP A 54 18.10 -5.89 6.54
C ASP A 54 18.37 -6.48 7.93
N ALA A 55 17.35 -6.76 8.74
CA ALA A 55 17.53 -7.33 10.08
C ALA A 55 18.28 -8.69 10.08
N GLU A 56 18.24 -9.41 8.96
CA GLU A 56 18.97 -10.68 8.74
C GLU A 56 20.24 -10.51 7.87
N GLY A 57 20.65 -9.28 7.52
CA GLY A 57 21.79 -9.02 6.61
C GLY A 57 21.51 -9.36 5.14
N LEU A 58 20.22 -9.35 4.74
CA LEU A 58 19.74 -9.75 3.41
C LEU A 58 19.15 -8.60 2.60
N GLY A 59 19.34 -7.34 3.00
CA GLY A 59 18.69 -6.16 2.43
C GLY A 59 18.91 -6.01 0.92
N GLU A 60 20.14 -6.20 0.44
CA GLU A 60 20.44 -6.15 -1.01
C GLU A 60 19.73 -7.24 -1.82
N THR A 61 19.52 -8.42 -1.22
CA THR A 61 18.74 -9.49 -1.84
C THR A 61 17.27 -9.08 -1.86
N ARG A 62 16.72 -8.67 -0.71
CA ARG A 62 15.30 -8.32 -0.55
C ARG A 62 14.86 -7.12 -1.40
N LYS A 63 15.76 -6.15 -1.66
CA LYS A 63 15.53 -5.08 -2.65
C LYS A 63 15.23 -5.63 -4.04
N LYS A 64 16.04 -6.58 -4.53
CA LYS A 64 15.86 -7.23 -5.84
C LYS A 64 14.60 -8.09 -5.87
N GLU A 65 14.31 -8.78 -4.76
CA GLU A 65 13.09 -9.57 -4.61
C GLU A 65 11.84 -8.71 -4.68
N LEU A 66 11.82 -7.54 -4.03
CA LEU A 66 10.73 -6.58 -4.10
C LEU A 66 10.49 -6.06 -5.52
N VAL A 67 11.55 -5.71 -6.26
CA VAL A 67 11.43 -5.30 -7.67
C VAL A 67 10.77 -6.40 -8.49
N LYS A 68 11.27 -7.63 -8.38
CA LYS A 68 10.70 -8.79 -9.09
C LYS A 68 9.24 -9.05 -8.70
N SER A 69 8.91 -8.94 -7.43
CA SER A 69 7.53 -9.11 -6.92
C SER A 69 6.59 -8.04 -7.48
N GLY A 70 7.02 -6.76 -7.46
CA GLY A 70 6.27 -5.64 -8.02
C GLY A 70 5.94 -5.85 -9.49
N LEU A 71 6.90 -6.30 -10.30
CA LEU A 71 6.69 -6.62 -11.71
C LEU A 71 5.67 -7.75 -11.90
N LEU A 72 5.74 -8.81 -11.08
CA LEU A 72 4.75 -9.92 -11.11
C LEU A 72 3.34 -9.44 -10.74
N LEU A 73 3.22 -8.48 -9.81
CA LEU A 73 1.95 -7.86 -9.43
C LEU A 73 1.44 -6.80 -10.43
N GLY A 74 2.19 -6.55 -11.50
CA GLY A 74 1.76 -5.73 -12.64
C GLY A 74 2.33 -4.32 -12.70
N LEU A 75 3.33 -3.97 -11.90
CA LEU A 75 4.07 -2.72 -12.09
C LEU A 75 4.69 -2.68 -13.50
N LYS A 76 4.76 -1.49 -14.08
CA LYS A 76 5.18 -1.31 -15.48
C LYS A 76 6.69 -1.29 -15.65
N SER A 77 7.42 -0.87 -14.62
CA SER A 77 8.86 -0.64 -14.66
C SER A 77 9.49 -0.88 -13.30
N GLU A 78 10.75 -1.33 -13.28
CA GLU A 78 11.55 -1.41 -12.05
C GLU A 78 11.73 -0.05 -11.40
N SER A 79 11.76 1.03 -12.19
CA SER A 79 11.84 2.41 -11.68
C SER A 79 10.58 2.89 -10.95
N ASP A 80 9.50 2.12 -10.97
CA ASP A 80 8.32 2.36 -10.13
C ASP A 80 8.48 1.76 -8.72
N VAL A 81 9.58 1.07 -8.42
CA VAL A 81 9.93 0.57 -7.08
C VAL A 81 11.11 1.35 -6.52
N MET A 82 10.92 1.97 -5.36
CA MET A 82 11.94 2.71 -4.63
C MET A 82 12.08 2.13 -3.23
N VAL A 83 13.31 1.79 -2.84
CA VAL A 83 13.63 1.29 -1.49
C VAL A 83 14.57 2.28 -0.82
N ILE A 84 14.19 2.75 0.35
CA ILE A 84 15.04 3.57 1.20
C ILE A 84 15.92 2.64 2.03
N ASP A 85 17.21 2.96 2.05
CA ASP A 85 18.20 2.22 2.81
C ASP A 85 18.90 3.17 3.76
N ASN A 86 18.18 3.53 4.82
CA ASN A 86 18.67 4.39 5.88
C ASN A 86 18.29 3.80 7.25
N PRO A 87 19.05 2.81 7.75
CA PRO A 87 18.72 2.14 9.00
C PRO A 87 18.80 3.04 10.24
N ALA A 88 19.42 4.22 10.14
CA ALA A 88 19.42 5.20 11.23
C ALA A 88 18.05 5.87 11.41
N LEU A 89 17.31 6.08 10.31
CA LEU A 89 15.96 6.67 10.34
C LEU A 89 14.87 5.59 10.35
N PHE A 90 15.05 4.54 9.57
CA PHE A 90 14.05 3.50 9.33
C PHE A 90 14.60 2.09 9.60
N PRO A 91 15.04 1.80 10.84
CA PRO A 91 15.52 0.47 11.20
C PRO A 91 14.41 -0.57 11.05
N ASP A 92 14.72 -1.72 10.46
CA ASP A 92 13.84 -2.88 10.50
C ASP A 92 13.80 -3.44 11.94
N SER A 93 12.65 -3.28 12.61
CA SER A 93 12.50 -3.55 14.04
C SER A 93 11.08 -3.93 14.41
N MET A 94 10.95 -4.91 15.31
CA MET A 94 9.67 -5.34 15.87
C MET A 94 9.22 -4.47 17.06
N THR A 95 10.07 -3.56 17.54
CA THR A 95 9.82 -2.77 18.77
C THR A 95 10.01 -1.27 18.60
N THR A 96 10.64 -0.83 17.51
CA THR A 96 10.97 0.59 17.29
C THR A 96 9.91 1.22 16.39
N HIS A 97 9.37 2.36 16.82
CA HIS A 97 8.59 3.23 15.94
C HIS A 97 9.52 4.20 15.20
N TRP A 98 9.25 4.41 13.92
CA TRP A 98 9.91 5.46 13.14
C TRP A 98 9.29 6.82 13.40
N ASP A 99 10.11 7.85 13.27
CA ASP A 99 9.71 9.24 13.46
C ASP A 99 8.74 9.71 12.37
N THR A 100 7.69 10.42 12.79
CA THR A 100 6.61 10.87 11.91
C THR A 100 7.07 11.99 10.96
N ASP A 101 7.91 12.90 11.45
CA ASP A 101 8.38 14.05 10.68
C ASP A 101 9.44 13.64 9.65
N GLU A 102 10.26 12.63 9.97
CA GLU A 102 11.19 12.02 9.01
C GLU A 102 10.47 11.37 7.83
N ILE A 103 9.43 10.55 8.10
CA ILE A 103 8.60 9.96 7.04
C ILE A 103 7.92 11.06 6.22
N SER A 104 7.34 12.06 6.90
CA SER A 104 6.64 13.17 6.23
C SER A 104 7.59 13.97 5.32
N SER A 105 8.82 14.22 5.78
CA SER A 105 9.85 14.95 5.02
C SER A 105 10.36 14.15 3.83
N LEU A 106 10.53 12.83 4.01
CA LEU A 106 10.84 11.92 2.91
C LEU A 106 9.73 11.96 1.85
N LEU A 107 8.46 11.81 2.24
CA LEU A 107 7.33 11.84 1.31
C LEU A 107 7.23 13.17 0.54
N ARG A 108 7.51 14.30 1.20
CA ARG A 108 7.62 15.62 0.51
C ARG A 108 8.71 15.60 -0.55
N THR A 109 9.91 15.15 -0.18
CA THR A 109 11.06 15.11 -1.09
C THR A 109 10.82 14.17 -2.28
N THR A 110 10.18 13.03 -2.04
CA THR A 110 9.92 12.01 -3.06
C THR A 110 8.76 12.38 -3.99
N PHE A 111 7.69 12.98 -3.45
CA PHE A 111 6.44 13.13 -4.18
C PHE A 111 6.03 14.56 -4.49
N MET A 112 6.82 15.58 -4.16
CA MET A 112 6.59 16.95 -4.63
C MET A 112 7.55 17.33 -5.75
N THR A 113 7.07 18.13 -6.71
CA THR A 113 7.94 18.73 -7.72
C THR A 113 8.91 19.71 -7.07
N SER A 114 10.15 19.77 -7.55
CA SER A 114 11.08 20.83 -7.18
C SER A 114 10.47 22.20 -7.47
N GLN A 115 10.85 23.22 -6.68
CA GLN A 115 10.43 24.61 -6.92
C GLN A 115 10.84 25.01 -8.34
N SER A 116 9.85 25.15 -9.22
CA SER A 116 10.04 25.76 -10.53
C SER A 116 9.98 27.28 -10.34
N SER A 117 10.70 28.02 -11.18
CA SER A 117 10.75 29.49 -11.23
C SER A 117 9.39 30.19 -11.44
N SER A 118 8.28 29.45 -11.53
CA SER A 118 6.94 29.98 -11.82
C SER A 118 5.81 29.45 -10.92
N GLY A 119 6.08 28.70 -9.84
CA GLY A 119 4.99 28.26 -8.95
C GLY A 119 5.36 27.43 -7.73
N SER A 120 4.37 27.21 -6.86
CA SER A 120 4.44 26.35 -5.68
C SER A 120 4.70 24.88 -6.05
N PRO A 121 5.43 24.12 -5.21
CA PRO A 121 5.60 22.68 -5.36
C PRO A 121 4.25 21.95 -5.46
N LYS A 122 4.10 21.08 -6.47
CA LYS A 122 2.87 20.30 -6.67
C LYS A 122 3.11 18.82 -6.39
N PRO A 123 2.11 18.10 -5.86
CA PRO A 123 2.19 16.64 -5.74
C PRO A 123 2.33 15.97 -7.11
N THR A 124 3.16 14.93 -7.18
CA THR A 124 3.41 14.08 -8.36
C THR A 124 2.61 12.78 -8.32
N ILE A 125 1.85 12.57 -7.24
CA ILE A 125 0.95 11.43 -7.03
C ILE A 125 -0.46 11.96 -6.75
N ASP A 126 -1.45 11.12 -7.04
CA ASP A 126 -2.87 11.41 -6.79
C ASP A 126 -3.41 10.71 -5.56
N VAL A 127 -2.86 9.52 -5.32
CA VAL A 127 -3.32 8.61 -4.26
C VAL A 127 -2.11 8.03 -3.56
N LEU A 128 -2.13 8.08 -2.23
CA LEU A 128 -1.20 7.39 -1.34
C LEU A 128 -1.97 6.27 -0.64
N ILE A 129 -1.41 5.05 -0.64
CA ILE A 129 -1.99 3.88 0.03
C ILE A 129 -0.98 3.37 1.06
N THR A 130 -1.42 3.10 2.28
CA THR A 130 -0.57 2.48 3.31
C THR A 130 -1.40 1.69 4.33
N PHE A 131 -0.80 1.30 5.45
CA PHE A 131 -1.49 0.60 6.54
C PHE A 131 -2.37 1.56 7.37
N ASP A 132 -3.35 1.00 8.06
CA ASP A 132 -4.15 1.74 9.04
C ASP A 132 -3.41 1.90 10.40
N PRO A 133 -3.96 2.64 11.38
CA PRO A 133 -3.28 2.87 12.65
C PRO A 133 -3.06 1.61 13.51
N LYS A 134 -3.60 0.45 13.12
CA LYS A 134 -3.39 -0.83 13.82
C LYS A 134 -2.28 -1.67 13.18
N GLY A 135 -1.79 -1.32 11.98
CA GLY A 135 -0.62 -1.95 11.36
C GLY A 135 -0.77 -3.46 11.13
N ILE A 136 -1.99 -3.95 10.86
CA ILE A 136 -2.38 -5.36 10.65
C ILE A 136 -2.20 -6.27 11.86
N SER A 137 -0.97 -6.37 12.34
CA SER A 137 -0.55 -7.18 13.49
C SER A 137 0.10 -6.33 14.56
N SER A 138 -0.24 -5.03 14.61
CA SER A 138 0.35 -4.05 15.52
C SER A 138 1.86 -3.87 15.32
N HIS A 139 2.34 -4.03 14.09
CA HIS A 139 3.74 -3.83 13.76
C HIS A 139 4.09 -2.34 13.85
N PRO A 140 5.11 -1.93 14.63
CA PRO A 140 5.39 -0.52 14.89
C PRO A 140 5.75 0.25 13.61
N ASN A 141 6.56 -0.32 12.72
CA ASN A 141 6.89 0.28 11.42
C ASN A 141 5.64 0.57 10.57
N HIS A 142 4.67 -0.35 10.51
CA HIS A 142 3.43 -0.16 9.74
C HIS A 142 2.59 0.97 10.33
N ILE A 143 2.53 1.05 11.66
CA ILE A 143 1.84 2.13 12.39
C ILE A 143 2.54 3.48 12.11
N SER A 144 3.88 3.52 12.10
CA SER A 144 4.62 4.73 11.78
C SER A 144 4.34 5.25 10.36
N LEU A 145 4.16 4.35 9.38
CA LEU A 145 3.76 4.75 8.03
C LEU A 145 2.42 5.48 8.00
N PHE A 146 1.42 4.99 8.75
CA PHE A 146 0.13 5.65 8.88
C PHE A 146 0.28 7.09 9.39
N HIS A 147 1.03 7.29 10.47
CA HIS A 147 1.23 8.61 11.07
C HIS A 147 2.03 9.54 10.15
N GLY A 148 3.13 9.05 9.55
CA GLY A 148 3.94 9.82 8.60
C GLY A 148 3.17 10.22 7.34
N ALA A 149 2.34 9.31 6.80
CA ALA A 149 1.47 9.60 5.67
C ALA A 149 0.43 10.67 6.02
N ARG A 150 -0.23 10.59 7.18
CA ARG A 150 -1.17 11.63 7.61
C ARG A 150 -0.50 12.98 7.79
N ALA A 151 0.68 13.03 8.43
CA ALA A 151 1.46 14.26 8.59
C ALA A 151 1.85 14.86 7.23
N PHE A 152 2.23 14.03 6.25
CA PHE A 152 2.47 14.48 4.88
C PHE A 152 1.23 15.12 4.27
N ILE A 153 0.07 14.48 4.32
CA ILE A 153 -1.18 15.04 3.77
C ILE A 153 -1.58 16.34 4.49
N SER A 154 -1.48 16.39 5.83
CA SER A 154 -1.74 17.61 6.61
C SER A 154 -0.84 18.77 6.17
N SER A 155 0.42 18.50 5.80
CA SER A 155 1.33 19.53 5.32
C SER A 155 0.95 20.09 3.94
N LEU A 156 0.19 19.34 3.13
CA LEU A 156 -0.29 19.78 1.83
C LEU A 156 -1.56 20.64 1.93
N THR A 157 -2.38 20.45 2.97
CA THR A 157 -3.67 21.14 3.13
C THR A 157 -3.57 22.50 3.84
N GLN A 158 -2.38 22.89 4.33
CA GLN A 158 -2.22 24.17 5.02
C GLN A 158 -2.41 25.38 4.09
N PRO A 159 -3.04 26.47 4.58
CA PRO A 159 -3.17 27.72 3.83
C PRO A 159 -1.80 28.23 3.37
N GLY A 160 -1.62 28.41 2.06
CA GLY A 160 -0.35 28.89 1.47
C GLY A 160 0.59 27.80 0.95
N SER A 161 0.26 26.50 1.08
CA SER A 161 1.03 25.39 0.51
C SER A 161 1.08 25.40 -1.03
N GLY A 162 0.17 26.13 -1.66
CA GLY A 162 0.06 26.25 -3.12
C GLY A 162 -0.22 24.91 -3.83
N ALA A 163 -0.62 23.88 -3.08
CA ALA A 163 -1.00 22.58 -3.62
C ALA A 163 -2.47 22.63 -4.07
N ASP A 164 -2.66 22.99 -5.33
CA ASP A 164 -3.97 23.06 -6.00
C ASP A 164 -4.63 21.66 -6.19
N ARG A 165 -3.90 20.58 -5.88
CA ARG A 165 -4.32 19.18 -6.06
C ARG A 165 -4.22 18.42 -4.74
N ALA A 166 -5.36 17.97 -4.22
CA ALA A 166 -5.42 17.13 -3.03
C ALA A 166 -4.94 15.70 -3.35
N VAL A 167 -3.98 15.20 -2.56
CA VAL A 167 -3.59 13.78 -2.56
C VAL A 167 -4.56 13.03 -1.64
N SER A 168 -5.19 11.97 -2.16
CA SER A 168 -6.06 11.12 -1.34
C SER A 168 -5.26 10.05 -0.62
N LEU A 169 -5.46 9.89 0.69
CA LEU A 169 -4.83 8.84 1.49
C LEU A 169 -5.84 7.72 1.75
N TYR A 170 -5.49 6.49 1.36
CA TYR A 170 -6.24 5.29 1.71
C TYR A 170 -5.43 4.38 2.63
N THR A 171 -6.11 3.75 3.58
CA THR A 171 -5.47 2.84 4.54
C THR A 171 -6.07 1.45 4.49
N LEU A 172 -5.22 0.43 4.54
CA LEU A 172 -5.64 -0.97 4.56
C LEU A 172 -6.23 -1.34 5.92
N THR A 173 -7.52 -1.67 5.94
CA THR A 173 -8.24 -1.98 7.18
C THR A 173 -7.70 -3.22 7.88
N THR A 174 -7.23 -3.05 9.10
CA THR A 174 -6.89 -4.15 10.00
C THR A 174 -8.14 -4.83 10.53
N VAL A 175 -8.20 -6.16 10.40
CA VAL A 175 -9.29 -6.97 10.98
C VAL A 175 -8.84 -7.88 12.11
N GLY A 176 -9.80 -8.29 12.94
CA GLY A 176 -9.59 -9.24 14.03
C GLY A 176 -9.12 -10.62 13.54
N MET A 177 -8.52 -11.38 14.46
CA MET A 177 -7.81 -12.64 14.16
C MET A 177 -8.67 -13.68 13.44
N ALA A 178 -9.92 -13.90 13.88
CA ALA A 178 -10.81 -14.86 13.21
C ALA A 178 -11.03 -14.51 11.74
N ARG A 179 -11.24 -13.22 11.44
CA ARG A 179 -11.43 -12.72 10.07
C ARG A 179 -10.13 -12.73 9.27
N LYS A 180 -9.00 -12.44 9.92
CA LYS A 180 -7.66 -12.44 9.33
C LYS A 180 -7.34 -13.79 8.67
N TYR A 181 -7.73 -14.91 9.29
CA TYR A 181 -7.48 -16.27 8.79
C TYR A 181 -8.70 -16.97 8.17
N ALA A 182 -9.80 -16.24 7.93
CA ALA A 182 -10.98 -16.79 7.25
C ALA A 182 -10.76 -16.97 5.73
N GLY A 183 -9.66 -16.46 5.18
CA GLY A 183 -9.27 -16.63 3.78
C GLY A 183 -10.37 -16.26 2.79
N VAL A 184 -10.66 -17.17 1.85
CA VAL A 184 -11.71 -17.00 0.84
C VAL A 184 -13.13 -16.96 1.44
N PHE A 185 -13.35 -17.54 2.64
CA PHE A 185 -14.67 -17.60 3.27
C PHE A 185 -15.12 -16.27 3.85
N ASP A 186 -14.20 -15.32 4.06
CA ASP A 186 -14.55 -13.95 4.49
C ASP A 186 -15.39 -13.17 3.46
N ARG A 187 -15.46 -13.66 2.21
CA ARG A 187 -16.34 -13.10 1.18
C ARG A 187 -17.82 -13.11 1.57
N LEU A 188 -18.24 -14.08 2.39
CA LEU A 188 -19.62 -14.16 2.87
C LEU A 188 -19.97 -13.04 3.86
N PHE A 189 -18.97 -12.49 4.56
CA PHE A 189 -19.16 -11.49 5.61
C PHE A 189 -18.84 -10.06 5.15
N THR A 190 -18.07 -9.90 4.08
CA THR A 190 -17.63 -8.61 3.56
C THR A 190 -18.78 -7.68 3.07
N PRO A 191 -19.86 -8.18 2.41
CA PRO A 191 -20.97 -7.33 1.97
C PRO A 191 -21.72 -6.64 3.12
N LEU A 192 -21.72 -7.22 4.33
CA LEU A 192 -22.45 -6.68 5.48
C LEU A 192 -21.80 -5.41 6.04
N LEU A 193 -20.48 -5.26 5.90
CA LEU A 193 -19.72 -4.13 6.45
C LEU A 193 -19.59 -2.96 5.48
N VAL A 194 -19.49 -3.22 4.17
CA VAL A 194 -19.47 -2.16 3.14
C VAL A 194 -20.79 -1.38 3.13
N ARG A 195 -21.90 -2.03 3.51
CA ARG A 195 -23.23 -1.40 3.63
C ARG A 195 -23.37 -0.45 4.83
N GLY A 196 -22.45 -0.47 5.79
CA GLY A 196 -22.42 0.46 6.94
C GLY A 196 -21.85 1.84 6.60
N GLY A 197 -21.20 2.00 5.45
CA GLY A 197 -20.65 3.26 4.95
C GLY A 197 -21.63 4.07 4.08
N MET A 198 -22.92 4.01 4.36
CA MET A 198 -23.93 4.88 3.72
C MET A 198 -23.82 6.30 4.29
N GLY A 199 -22.84 7.04 3.80
CA GLY A 199 -22.60 8.44 4.11
C GLY A 199 -21.87 9.12 2.96
N SER A 200 -22.37 8.99 1.72
CA SER A 200 -21.86 9.80 0.60
C SER A 200 -22.45 11.21 0.70
N HIS A 201 -21.78 12.06 1.47
CA HIS A 201 -21.96 13.51 1.43
C HIS A 201 -20.61 14.14 1.11
N GLY A 202 -20.38 14.46 -0.17
CA GLY A 202 -19.40 15.49 -0.59
C GLY A 202 -18.00 15.04 -1.04
N HIS A 203 -17.59 13.78 -0.88
CA HIS A 203 -16.24 13.34 -1.28
C HIS A 203 -16.14 13.04 -2.79
N VAL A 204 -15.12 13.60 -3.46
CA VAL A 204 -14.81 13.36 -4.88
C VAL A 204 -14.31 11.92 -5.10
N MET A 205 -13.70 11.33 -4.08
CA MET A 205 -13.19 9.96 -4.06
C MET A 205 -14.09 9.04 -3.21
N PRO A 206 -14.20 7.73 -3.54
CA PRO A 206 -15.00 6.80 -2.75
C PRO A 206 -14.47 6.66 -1.31
N SER A 207 -15.34 6.71 -0.30
CA SER A 207 -14.91 6.57 1.10
C SER A 207 -14.34 5.18 1.44
N SER A 208 -14.81 4.14 0.76
CA SER A 208 -14.34 2.76 0.96
C SER A 208 -14.12 2.06 -0.39
N LEU A 209 -13.05 1.28 -0.47
CA LEU A 209 -12.66 0.49 -1.64
C LEU A 209 -12.53 -0.98 -1.24
N VAL A 210 -13.10 -1.87 -2.05
CA VAL A 210 -12.91 -3.32 -1.87
C VAL A 210 -12.33 -3.93 -3.12
N PHE A 211 -11.11 -4.44 -3.01
CA PHE A 211 -10.45 -5.18 -4.07
C PHE A 211 -10.51 -6.67 -3.79
N MET A 212 -10.97 -7.45 -4.76
CA MET A 212 -10.99 -8.90 -4.70
C MET A 212 -10.54 -9.47 -6.02
N HIS A 213 -9.76 -10.55 -5.98
CA HIS A 213 -9.37 -11.27 -7.18
C HIS A 213 -9.77 -12.75 -7.13
N GLY A 214 -9.92 -13.37 -8.29
CA GLY A 214 -10.15 -14.81 -8.45
C GLY A 214 -8.93 -15.64 -8.05
N LEU A 215 -9.09 -16.96 -8.15
CA LEU A 215 -8.03 -17.92 -7.81
C LEU A 215 -7.02 -18.18 -8.95
N GLY A 216 -7.28 -17.64 -10.15
CA GLY A 216 -6.48 -17.89 -11.35
C GLY A 216 -5.28 -16.95 -11.52
N GLN A 217 -4.72 -16.97 -12.73
CA GLN A 217 -3.70 -16.01 -13.17
C GLN A 217 -4.26 -14.58 -13.14
N GLY A 218 -3.45 -13.61 -12.73
CA GLY A 218 -3.88 -12.23 -12.47
C GLY A 218 -4.68 -12.06 -11.17
N GLY A 219 -4.72 -13.10 -10.33
CA GLY A 219 -5.33 -13.09 -9.01
C GLY A 219 -4.46 -13.84 -8.00
N TRP A 220 -5.04 -14.77 -7.25
CA TRP A 220 -4.34 -15.44 -6.14
C TRP A 220 -3.09 -16.22 -6.60
N ARG A 221 -3.11 -16.85 -7.78
CA ARG A 221 -1.90 -17.54 -8.29
C ARG A 221 -0.74 -16.56 -8.48
N THR A 222 -1.02 -15.38 -9.03
CA THR A 222 -0.02 -14.32 -9.21
C THR A 222 0.43 -13.73 -7.88
N ALA A 223 -0.49 -13.50 -6.94
CA ALA A 223 -0.15 -13.05 -5.58
C ALA A 223 0.76 -14.08 -4.85
N ARG A 224 0.44 -15.37 -4.97
CA ARG A 224 1.27 -16.46 -4.44
C ARG A 224 2.62 -16.52 -5.13
N GLU A 225 2.67 -16.38 -6.46
CA GLU A 225 3.91 -16.39 -7.22
C GLU A 225 4.81 -15.21 -6.86
N ALA A 226 4.25 -14.00 -6.73
CA ALA A 226 4.94 -12.81 -6.25
C ALA A 226 5.65 -13.07 -4.91
N MET A 227 5.01 -13.80 -3.98
CA MET A 227 5.67 -14.18 -2.74
C MET A 227 6.67 -15.35 -2.92
N THR A 228 6.21 -16.49 -3.42
CA THR A 228 6.98 -17.74 -3.42
C THR A 228 8.14 -17.80 -4.42
N ALA A 229 8.06 -17.04 -5.51
CA ALA A 229 9.06 -17.04 -6.57
C ALA A 229 9.89 -15.75 -6.62
N ALA A 230 9.42 -14.64 -6.04
CA ALA A 230 10.22 -13.42 -5.91
C ALA A 230 10.90 -13.32 -4.55
N HIS A 231 10.15 -13.39 -3.43
CA HIS A 231 10.66 -13.26 -2.06
C HIS A 231 11.21 -14.59 -1.50
N VAL A 232 12.07 -15.25 -2.26
CA VAL A 232 12.61 -16.58 -1.94
C VAL A 232 13.37 -16.56 -0.61
N SER A 233 14.17 -15.53 -0.37
CA SER A 233 14.96 -15.37 0.86
C SER A 233 14.10 -15.25 2.12
N GLN A 234 12.84 -14.85 1.95
CA GLN A 234 11.91 -14.60 3.05
C GLN A 234 10.96 -15.76 3.29
N MET A 235 10.92 -16.75 2.39
CA MET A 235 9.99 -17.87 2.51
C MET A 235 10.35 -18.79 3.69
N ARG A 236 9.41 -18.87 4.63
CA ARG A 236 9.42 -19.78 5.78
C ARG A 236 8.13 -20.59 5.77
N TRP A 237 8.10 -21.74 6.45
CA TRP A 237 6.95 -22.66 6.44
C TRP A 237 5.62 -21.97 6.82
N PHE A 238 5.63 -21.07 7.80
CA PHE A 238 4.42 -20.38 8.27
C PHE A 238 3.87 -19.39 7.24
N ARG A 239 4.71 -18.88 6.32
CA ARG A 239 4.26 -17.98 5.24
C ARG A 239 3.38 -18.70 4.23
N TYR A 240 3.57 -20.01 4.01
CA TYR A 240 2.65 -20.80 3.20
C TYR A 240 1.25 -20.85 3.84
N GLY A 241 1.18 -20.92 5.17
CA GLY A 241 -0.06 -20.79 5.93
C GLY A 241 -0.72 -19.43 5.70
N TRP A 242 0.04 -18.34 5.79
CA TRP A 242 -0.46 -17.00 5.48
C TRP A 242 -0.99 -16.88 4.04
N ILE A 243 -0.19 -17.28 3.05
CA ILE A 243 -0.56 -17.22 1.62
C ILE A 243 -1.89 -17.94 1.35
N THR A 244 -2.14 -19.03 2.08
CA THR A 244 -3.33 -19.88 1.90
C THR A 244 -4.55 -19.37 2.67
N LEU A 245 -4.36 -18.92 3.91
CA LEU A 245 -5.46 -18.66 4.85
C LEU A 245 -5.73 -17.17 5.10
N SER A 246 -4.77 -16.29 4.81
CA SER A 246 -4.94 -14.87 5.09
C SER A 246 -5.97 -14.25 4.15
N ARG A 247 -6.94 -13.52 4.69
CA ARG A 247 -7.90 -12.77 3.87
C ARG A 247 -7.21 -11.76 2.96
N TYR A 248 -6.07 -11.20 3.39
CA TYR A 248 -5.35 -10.16 2.63
C TYR A 248 -4.79 -10.69 1.31
N MET A 249 -4.65 -12.01 1.18
CA MET A 249 -4.30 -12.68 -0.07
C MET A 249 -5.48 -12.80 -1.04
N PHE A 250 -6.70 -12.38 -0.66
CA PHE A 250 -7.91 -12.53 -1.48
C PHE A 250 -8.75 -11.26 -1.56
N ILE A 251 -8.73 -10.45 -0.49
CA ILE A 251 -9.57 -9.27 -0.28
C ILE A 251 -8.74 -8.19 0.40
N ASN A 252 -8.75 -6.99 -0.16
CA ASN A 252 -8.33 -5.78 0.53
C ASN A 252 -9.53 -4.85 0.69
N THR A 253 -9.67 -4.28 1.88
CA THR A 253 -10.61 -3.20 2.17
C THR A 253 -9.77 -1.99 2.51
N LEU A 254 -9.92 -0.91 1.74
CA LEU A 254 -9.24 0.36 1.99
C LEU A 254 -10.26 1.43 2.37
N GLU A 255 -9.93 2.25 3.36
CA GLU A 255 -10.77 3.38 3.77
C GLU A 255 -10.04 4.69 3.45
N LEU A 256 -10.80 5.68 2.99
CA LEU A 256 -10.30 7.04 2.76
C LEU A 256 -10.08 7.73 4.11
N GLU A 257 -8.88 8.28 4.31
CA GLU A 257 -8.55 9.00 5.53
C GLU A 257 -8.97 10.46 5.47
N GLU A 258 -9.74 10.88 6.47
CA GLU A 258 -10.02 12.30 6.71
C GLU A 258 -8.88 12.93 7.51
N VAL A 259 -8.07 13.72 6.81
CA VAL A 259 -6.99 14.50 7.41
C VAL A 259 -7.51 15.91 7.60
N LYS A 260 -7.82 16.26 8.85
CA LYS A 260 -8.22 17.61 9.26
C LYS A 260 -7.00 18.48 9.49
#